data_AF-A0AAD3MV23-F1
#
_entry.id   AF-A0AAD3MV23-F1
#
_cell.length_a   1.000
_cell.length_b   1.000
_cell.length_c   1.000
_cell.angle_alpha   90.00
_cell.angle_beta   90.00
_cell.angle_gamma   90.00
#
_symmetry.space_group_name_H-M   'P 1'
#
loop_
_entity.id
_entity.type
_entity.pdbx_description
1 polymer ?
#
loop_
_entity_poly.entity_id
_entity_poly.type
_entity_poly.pdbx_seq_one_letter_code
_entity_poly.pdbx_strand_id
1 'polypeptide(L)'
;MDDWLFLSTESVGPQVLDMSRDDQEAEDRGKLRSKLVSAWNSVKYGWSLKQKSKFSKSSPVIMLGKSYELKDQGERERFRRAFVSLLWLTYRRGFPPLAGCSLTTDSGWGCVLRTGQMLLAQGLLLHLMPPGWTWSVSHHVVKDDMDLESHPANSGQSFKEGPNKRGRKLSLGSLLDRPMEATHRRVVSWFADHPTAPFGIHQLVELGKSSGKKAGDWYGPSIVAHILQKAVATSADLPNLVVYVAQDCTIYLEDVKRLCERPPPQSWKSVIILVPVRLGGQDLNPAYVNCVKKLLTLQCCIGIIGGKPKHSLFFVGFQDDHLLYLDPHYCQPTVAITKENFPLESFHCKYPRKMAVSRMDPSCTIGFYAKGQKDFESLCTVVNEALSTSAETYPMFIFAEGHSQEDERSSTPTNNITYIQRKNERRRVDTSNSMDEFVLL
;
A
#
# COMPACT_ATOMS: atom_id res chain seq x y z
N MET A 1 -7.22 -18.07 76.83
CA MET A 1 -8.22 -19.15 77.03
C MET A 1 -9.09 -19.13 75.80
N ASP A 2 -8.94 -20.22 75.08
CA ASP A 2 -9.51 -20.65 73.80
C ASP A 2 -11.00 -20.34 73.62
N ASP A 3 -11.43 -20.04 72.38
CA ASP A 3 -12.03 -21.09 71.56
C ASP A 3 -12.17 -20.70 70.09
N TRP A 4 -11.99 -21.72 69.25
CA TRP A 4 -11.92 -21.72 67.80
C TRP A 4 -13.28 -22.07 67.16
N LEU A 5 -13.41 -21.68 65.87
CA LEU A 5 -14.28 -22.23 64.80
C LEU A 5 -15.75 -21.78 64.72
N PHE A 6 -16.06 -21.01 63.67
CA PHE A 6 -16.83 -21.49 62.51
C PHE A 6 -16.53 -20.64 61.27
N LEU A 7 -16.19 -21.32 60.17
CA LEU A 7 -15.92 -20.77 58.83
C LEU A 7 -17.23 -20.42 58.11
N SER A 8 -17.23 -19.33 57.34
CA SER A 8 -17.93 -19.21 56.05
C SER A 8 -17.29 -18.10 55.21
N THR A 9 -16.54 -18.52 54.20
CA THR A 9 -15.94 -17.70 53.15
C THR A 9 -17.00 -17.39 52.09
N GLU A 10 -17.47 -16.15 52.00
CA GLU A 10 -18.20 -15.71 50.81
C GLU A 10 -17.23 -15.19 49.76
N SER A 11 -17.21 -15.91 48.65
CA SER A 11 -16.51 -15.61 47.41
C SER A 11 -17.10 -14.36 46.76
N VAL A 12 -16.29 -13.31 46.62
CA VAL A 12 -16.58 -12.20 45.70
C VAL A 12 -16.31 -12.71 44.28
N GLY A 13 -17.36 -13.17 43.59
CA GLY A 13 -17.33 -13.46 42.17
C GLY A 13 -17.22 -12.18 41.32
N PRO A 14 -16.69 -12.26 40.08
CA PRO A 14 -16.58 -11.09 39.21
C PRO A 14 -17.99 -10.62 38.80
N GLN A 15 -18.28 -9.34 39.06
CA GLN A 15 -19.48 -8.67 38.53
C GLN A 15 -19.38 -8.62 37.00
N VAL A 16 -20.10 -9.53 36.34
CA VAL A 16 -20.43 -9.40 34.93
C VAL A 16 -21.43 -8.25 34.82
N LEU A 17 -21.01 -7.14 34.21
CA LEU A 17 -21.92 -6.06 33.83
C LEU A 17 -22.89 -6.63 32.80
N ASP A 18 -24.12 -6.91 33.23
CA ASP A 18 -25.21 -7.36 32.36
C ASP A 18 -25.59 -6.20 31.43
N MET A 19 -25.29 -6.36 30.14
CA MET A 19 -25.60 -5.34 29.13
C MET A 19 -27.11 -5.20 29.01
N SER A 20 -27.62 -3.97 29.04
CA SER A 20 -29.07 -3.75 28.97
C SER A 20 -29.62 -4.23 27.61
N ARG A 21 -30.90 -4.67 27.60
CA ARG A 21 -31.56 -5.13 26.37
C ARG A 21 -31.54 -4.09 25.26
N ASP A 22 -31.58 -2.81 25.63
CA ASP A 22 -31.50 -1.69 24.70
C ASP A 22 -30.09 -1.49 24.11
N ASP A 23 -29.03 -1.75 24.90
CA ASP A 23 -27.65 -1.74 24.43
C ASP A 23 -27.39 -2.91 23.46
N GLN A 24 -27.94 -4.09 23.76
CA GLN A 24 -27.86 -5.26 22.91
C GLN A 24 -28.58 -5.03 21.56
N GLU A 25 -29.80 -4.45 21.59
CA GLU A 25 -30.55 -4.09 20.39
C GLU A 25 -29.86 -2.99 19.57
N ALA A 26 -29.24 -2.01 20.22
CA ALA A 26 -28.46 -0.97 19.53
C ALA A 26 -27.21 -1.54 18.85
N GLU A 27 -26.49 -2.45 19.52
CA GLU A 27 -25.34 -3.14 18.97
C GLU A 27 -25.73 -4.03 17.76
N ASP A 28 -26.84 -4.75 17.87
CA ASP A 28 -27.35 -5.62 16.81
C ASP A 28 -27.84 -4.82 15.59
N ARG A 29 -28.53 -3.68 15.79
CA ARG A 29 -28.86 -2.74 14.71
C ARG A 29 -27.59 -2.18 14.05
N GLY A 30 -26.56 -1.87 14.83
CA GLY A 30 -25.25 -1.44 14.33
C GLY A 30 -24.57 -2.51 13.46
N LYS A 31 -24.56 -3.76 13.92
CA LYS A 31 -24.02 -4.92 13.18
C LYS A 31 -24.81 -5.17 11.88
N LEU A 32 -26.14 -5.09 11.92
CA LEU A 32 -26.99 -5.29 10.74
C LEU A 32 -26.76 -4.18 9.71
N ARG A 33 -26.72 -2.92 10.15
CA ARG A 33 -26.42 -1.77 9.26
C ARG A 33 -25.04 -1.90 8.62
N SER A 34 -24.03 -2.31 9.38
CA SER A 34 -22.68 -2.57 8.87
C SER A 34 -22.67 -3.67 7.81
N LYS A 35 -23.38 -4.80 8.06
CA LYS A 35 -23.53 -5.90 7.09
C LYS A 35 -24.22 -5.45 5.79
N LEU A 36 -25.28 -4.64 5.88
CA LEU A 36 -26.00 -4.12 4.72
C LEU A 36 -25.14 -3.15 3.89
N VAL A 37 -24.42 -2.23 4.54
CA VAL A 37 -23.49 -1.30 3.87
C VAL A 37 -22.36 -2.06 3.19
N SER A 38 -21.82 -3.09 3.87
CA SER A 38 -20.80 -4.00 3.33
C SER A 38 -21.29 -4.74 2.08
N ALA A 39 -22.52 -5.29 2.12
CA ALA A 39 -23.13 -5.96 0.98
C ALA A 39 -23.34 -4.99 -0.19
N TRP A 40 -23.87 -3.79 0.08
CA TRP A 40 -24.05 -2.74 -0.93
C TRP A 40 -22.72 -2.32 -1.56
N ASN A 41 -21.68 -2.08 -0.76
CA ASN A 41 -20.35 -1.72 -1.26
C ASN A 41 -19.76 -2.85 -2.11
N SER A 42 -19.92 -4.11 -1.70
CA SER A 42 -19.46 -5.26 -2.49
C SER A 42 -20.12 -5.32 -3.86
N VAL A 43 -21.40 -4.94 -3.96
CA VAL A 43 -22.11 -4.80 -5.24
C VAL A 43 -21.58 -3.59 -5.99
N LYS A 44 -21.58 -2.38 -5.40
CA LYS A 44 -21.10 -1.15 -6.04
C LYS A 44 -19.70 -1.28 -6.64
N TYR A 45 -18.77 -1.88 -5.89
CA TYR A 45 -17.38 -2.08 -6.31
C TYR A 45 -17.14 -3.42 -7.04
N GLY A 46 -18.17 -4.26 -7.19
CA GLY A 46 -18.09 -5.53 -7.93
C GLY A 46 -18.31 -5.37 -9.44
N TRP A 47 -18.85 -4.24 -9.89
CA TRP A 47 -19.09 -3.96 -11.31
C TRP A 47 -17.94 -3.11 -11.88
N SER A 48 -17.13 -3.72 -12.74
CA SER A 48 -16.09 -2.99 -13.48
C SER A 48 -16.64 -2.50 -14.80
N LEU A 49 -17.00 -1.21 -14.88
CA LEU A 49 -17.05 -0.52 -16.16
C LEU A 49 -15.62 -0.47 -16.69
N LYS A 50 -15.33 -1.32 -17.67
CA LYS A 50 -14.03 -1.44 -18.35
C LYS A 50 -13.77 -0.21 -19.22
N GLN A 51 -13.58 0.95 -18.61
CA GLN A 51 -13.12 2.12 -19.32
C GLN A 51 -11.64 1.93 -19.64
N LYS A 52 -11.35 1.60 -20.91
CA LYS A 52 -9.97 1.48 -21.40
C LYS A 52 -9.32 2.87 -21.46
N SER A 53 -8.10 2.97 -20.96
CA SER A 53 -7.32 4.22 -21.04
C SER A 53 -6.67 4.34 -22.42
N LYS A 54 -6.77 5.53 -23.04
CA LYS A 54 -6.09 5.83 -24.31
C LYS A 54 -4.66 6.30 -24.03
N PHE A 55 -3.66 5.67 -24.65
CA PHE A 55 -2.25 6.07 -24.53
C PHE A 55 -1.77 6.80 -25.77
N SER A 56 -0.92 7.81 -25.59
CA SER A 56 -0.25 8.50 -26.70
C SER A 56 0.78 7.57 -27.35
N LYS A 57 0.92 7.65 -28.67
CA LYS A 57 2.01 6.99 -29.43
C LYS A 57 3.24 7.87 -29.57
N SER A 58 3.11 9.18 -29.38
CA SER A 58 4.19 10.15 -29.58
C SER A 58 5.01 10.42 -28.32
N SER A 59 4.43 10.17 -27.15
CA SER A 59 5.06 10.46 -25.86
C SER A 59 5.39 9.15 -25.12
N PRO A 60 6.58 9.02 -24.51
CA PRO A 60 6.93 7.84 -23.75
C PRO A 60 6.04 7.70 -22.50
N VAL A 61 5.80 6.45 -22.10
CA VAL A 61 5.26 6.15 -20.78
C VAL A 61 6.43 5.94 -19.82
N ILE A 62 6.44 6.67 -18.72
CA ILE A 62 7.37 6.43 -17.62
C ILE A 62 6.67 5.58 -16.55
N MET A 63 7.30 4.53 -16.07
CA MET A 63 6.80 3.72 -14.96
C MET A 63 7.97 3.23 -14.10
N LEU A 64 7.97 3.64 -12.81
CA LEU A 64 8.96 3.27 -11.79
C LEU A 64 10.40 3.30 -12.33
N GLY A 65 10.79 4.46 -12.85
CA GLY A 65 12.11 4.73 -13.39
C GLY A 65 12.39 4.24 -14.82
N LYS A 66 11.48 3.48 -15.44
CA LYS A 66 11.65 2.98 -16.81
C LYS A 66 10.83 3.78 -17.81
N SER A 67 11.41 4.05 -18.98
CA SER A 67 10.74 4.70 -20.11
C SER A 67 10.33 3.67 -21.16
N TYR A 68 9.15 3.84 -21.75
CA TYR A 68 8.59 2.94 -22.76
C TYR A 68 8.05 3.72 -23.96
N GLU A 69 8.59 3.47 -25.15
CA GLU A 69 8.19 4.10 -26.40
C GLU A 69 7.06 3.31 -27.11
N LEU A 70 5.79 3.61 -26.80
CA LEU A 70 4.65 2.77 -27.22
C LEU A 70 4.40 2.69 -28.74
N LYS A 71 5.05 3.55 -29.54
CA LYS A 71 5.08 3.41 -31.01
C LYS A 71 5.75 2.10 -31.45
N ASP A 72 6.76 1.65 -30.70
CA ASP A 72 7.44 0.38 -30.93
C ASP A 72 6.66 -0.78 -30.30
N GLN A 73 6.48 -1.86 -31.06
CA GLN A 73 5.71 -3.02 -30.60
C GLN A 73 6.43 -3.78 -29.48
N GLY A 74 7.76 -3.88 -29.54
CA GLY A 74 8.56 -4.54 -28.51
C GLY A 74 8.48 -3.81 -27.18
N GLU A 75 8.60 -2.48 -27.21
CA GLU A 75 8.43 -1.58 -26.07
C GLU A 75 7.04 -1.65 -25.46
N ARG A 76 6.00 -1.71 -26.30
CA ARG A 76 4.62 -1.89 -25.84
C ARG A 76 4.43 -3.19 -25.07
N GLU A 77 5.01 -4.30 -25.56
CA GLU A 77 4.96 -5.58 -24.85
C GLU A 77 5.83 -5.59 -23.59
N ARG A 78 6.98 -4.90 -23.59
CA ARG A 78 7.79 -4.70 -22.39
C ARG A 78 7.02 -3.92 -21.32
N PHE A 79 6.34 -2.84 -21.71
CA PHE A 79 5.46 -2.06 -20.83
C PHE A 79 4.34 -2.94 -20.26
N ARG A 80 3.62 -3.67 -21.12
CA ARG A 80 2.50 -4.53 -20.70
C ARG A 80 2.96 -5.59 -19.70
N ARG A 81 4.06 -6.29 -19.99
CA ARG A 81 4.63 -7.29 -19.07
C ARG A 81 5.03 -6.66 -17.74
N ALA A 82 5.72 -5.52 -17.78
CA ALA A 82 6.16 -4.83 -16.56
C ALA A 82 4.95 -4.35 -15.72
N PHE A 83 3.93 -3.76 -16.34
CA PHE A 83 2.75 -3.28 -15.64
C PHE A 83 1.95 -4.42 -15.00
N VAL A 84 1.73 -5.51 -15.74
CA VAL A 84 1.02 -6.71 -15.26
C VAL A 84 1.77 -7.41 -14.13
N SER A 85 3.09 -7.22 -14.04
CA SER A 85 3.92 -7.79 -12.97
C SER A 85 3.73 -7.10 -11.61
N LEU A 86 3.16 -5.90 -11.59
CA LEU A 86 2.84 -5.19 -10.35
C LEU A 86 1.76 -5.98 -9.59
N LEU A 87 1.94 -6.10 -8.27
CA LEU A 87 0.91 -6.68 -7.41
C LEU A 87 -0.23 -5.69 -7.20
N TRP A 88 -1.41 -6.12 -7.63
CA TRP A 88 -2.65 -5.38 -7.57
C TRP A 88 -3.51 -5.92 -6.42
N LEU A 89 -3.53 -5.17 -5.33
CA LEU A 89 -4.27 -5.51 -4.12
C LEU A 89 -5.52 -4.64 -4.05
N THR A 90 -6.67 -5.28 -4.08
CA THR A 90 -7.97 -4.63 -4.16
C THR A 90 -8.81 -4.94 -2.93
N TYR A 91 -9.99 -4.31 -2.84
CA TYR A 91 -11.02 -4.77 -1.92
C TYR A 91 -11.30 -6.25 -2.06
N ARG A 92 -11.49 -6.91 -0.92
CA ARG A 92 -11.76 -8.34 -0.81
C ARG A 92 -12.99 -8.59 0.03
N ARG A 93 -13.69 -9.69 -0.25
CA ARG A 93 -14.87 -10.15 0.50
C ARG A 93 -14.77 -11.64 0.84
N GLY A 94 -15.41 -12.02 1.93
CA GLY A 94 -15.45 -13.41 2.40
C GLY A 94 -14.20 -13.86 3.14
N PHE A 95 -13.38 -12.93 3.62
CA PHE A 95 -12.27 -13.24 4.51
C PHE A 95 -12.77 -13.46 5.96
N PRO A 96 -11.99 -14.13 6.84
CA PRO A 96 -12.38 -14.32 8.26
C PRO A 96 -12.68 -12.99 8.95
N PRO A 97 -13.63 -12.91 9.89
CA PRO A 97 -13.95 -11.66 10.58
C PRO A 97 -12.72 -10.95 11.17
N LEU A 98 -12.66 -9.62 11.02
CA LEU A 98 -11.62 -8.81 11.65
C LEU A 98 -11.78 -8.81 13.17
N ALA A 99 -10.67 -8.76 13.90
CA ALA A 99 -10.67 -8.81 15.36
C ALA A 99 -11.54 -7.70 15.96
N GLY A 100 -12.45 -8.08 16.87
CA GLY A 100 -13.35 -7.15 17.54
C GLY A 100 -14.52 -6.63 16.69
N CYS A 101 -14.76 -7.17 15.48
CA CYS A 101 -15.95 -6.82 14.71
C CYS A 101 -16.44 -7.98 13.80
N SER A 102 -17.53 -7.74 13.06
CA SER A 102 -18.13 -8.72 12.15
C SER A 102 -17.83 -8.46 10.67
N LEU A 103 -16.90 -7.55 10.37
CA LEU A 103 -16.54 -7.21 8.99
C LEU A 103 -15.74 -8.34 8.35
N THR A 104 -16.25 -8.84 7.23
CA THR A 104 -15.64 -9.86 6.36
C THR A 104 -15.31 -9.31 4.96
N THR A 105 -15.32 -7.97 4.83
CA THR A 105 -14.86 -7.23 3.66
C THR A 105 -14.28 -5.89 4.07
N ASP A 106 -13.32 -5.40 3.28
CA ASP A 106 -12.75 -4.06 3.42
C ASP A 106 -13.34 -3.05 2.41
N SER A 107 -14.36 -3.47 1.66
CA SER A 107 -14.99 -2.66 0.61
C SER A 107 -15.59 -1.36 1.17
N GLY A 108 -15.12 -0.24 0.63
CA GLY A 108 -15.58 1.12 0.98
C GLY A 108 -14.83 1.79 2.13
N TRP A 109 -13.83 1.13 2.73
CA TRP A 109 -13.01 1.73 3.80
C TRP A 109 -11.51 1.37 3.72
N GLY A 110 -11.15 0.17 3.26
CA GLY A 110 -9.77 -0.32 3.28
C GLY A 110 -8.82 0.22 2.19
N CYS A 111 -9.22 1.21 1.38
CA CYS A 111 -8.51 1.54 0.13
C CYS A 111 -7.07 1.99 0.38
N VAL A 112 -6.82 2.77 1.43
CA VAL A 112 -5.48 3.29 1.75
C VAL A 112 -4.58 2.16 2.28
N LEU A 113 -5.15 1.19 3.01
CA LEU A 113 -4.43 -0.02 3.42
C LEU A 113 -4.03 -0.83 2.18
N ARG A 114 -4.94 -1.01 1.21
CA ARG A 114 -4.63 -1.71 -0.05
C ARG A 114 -3.54 -1.03 -0.86
N THR A 115 -3.56 0.29 -1.00
CA THR A 115 -2.48 1.01 -1.68
C THR A 115 -1.16 0.90 -0.92
N GLY A 116 -1.19 0.95 0.42
CA GLY A 116 -0.01 0.69 1.24
C GLY A 116 0.55 -0.71 1.05
N GLN A 117 -0.31 -1.74 0.97
CA GLN A 117 0.12 -3.08 0.63
C GLN A 117 0.77 -3.13 -0.76
N MET A 118 0.22 -2.45 -1.78
CA MET A 118 0.81 -2.41 -3.12
C MET A 118 2.19 -1.72 -3.14
N LEU A 119 2.34 -0.62 -2.38
CA LEU A 119 3.63 0.07 -2.22
C LEU A 119 4.67 -0.84 -1.59
N LEU A 120 4.33 -1.50 -0.48
CA LEU A 120 5.21 -2.45 0.19
C LEU A 120 5.54 -3.62 -0.74
N ALA A 121 4.54 -4.20 -1.40
CA ALA A 121 4.69 -5.30 -2.35
C ALA A 121 5.70 -4.96 -3.45
N GLN A 122 5.65 -3.75 -4.00
CA GLN A 122 6.62 -3.30 -4.99
C GLN A 122 8.05 -3.27 -4.43
N GLY A 123 8.24 -2.77 -3.21
CA GLY A 123 9.53 -2.83 -2.52
C GLY A 123 10.00 -4.27 -2.27
N LEU A 124 9.10 -5.18 -1.86
CA LEU A 124 9.43 -6.59 -1.64
C LEU A 124 9.82 -7.31 -2.92
N LEU A 125 9.14 -7.03 -4.04
CA LEU A 125 9.51 -7.60 -5.34
C LEU A 125 10.92 -7.15 -5.76
N LEU A 126 11.28 -5.87 -5.58
CA LEU A 126 12.64 -5.38 -5.84
C LEU A 126 13.68 -5.98 -4.89
N HIS A 127 13.28 -6.27 -3.65
CA HIS A 127 14.16 -6.84 -2.64
C HIS A 127 14.48 -8.32 -2.91
N LEU A 128 13.48 -9.09 -3.33
CA LEU A 128 13.54 -10.55 -3.40
C LEU A 128 13.72 -11.12 -4.81
N MET A 129 13.29 -10.38 -5.84
CA MET A 129 13.35 -10.84 -7.23
C MET A 129 14.61 -10.31 -7.94
N PRO A 130 15.12 -11.02 -8.96
CA PRO A 130 16.26 -10.53 -9.75
C PRO A 130 15.88 -9.26 -10.54
N PRO A 131 16.86 -8.37 -10.85
CA PRO A 131 16.62 -7.20 -11.67
C PRO A 131 15.97 -7.57 -13.01
N GLY A 132 14.94 -6.80 -13.39
CA GLY A 132 14.23 -7.01 -14.66
C GLY A 132 13.20 -8.14 -14.64
N TRP A 133 12.96 -8.80 -13.49
CA TRP A 133 11.91 -9.80 -13.36
C TRP A 133 10.54 -9.27 -13.80
N THR A 134 9.77 -10.13 -14.48
CA THR A 134 8.37 -9.92 -14.81
C THR A 134 7.56 -11.20 -14.59
N TRP A 135 6.31 -11.06 -14.16
CA TRP A 135 5.39 -12.18 -14.01
C TRP A 135 5.03 -12.81 -15.36
N SER A 136 5.27 -14.11 -15.46
CA SER A 136 4.96 -14.94 -16.62
C SER A 136 3.46 -15.28 -16.63
N VAL A 137 2.70 -14.59 -17.46
CA VAL A 137 1.34 -15.00 -17.79
C VAL A 137 1.45 -16.09 -18.86
N SER A 138 0.97 -17.30 -18.61
CA SER A 138 0.77 -18.28 -19.69
C SER A 138 -0.10 -17.62 -20.78
N HIS A 139 0.51 -17.39 -21.92
CA HIS A 139 0.14 -16.38 -22.92
C HIS A 139 -1.05 -16.82 -23.80
N HIS A 140 -2.11 -17.39 -23.21
CA HIS A 140 -3.22 -17.96 -24.00
C HIS A 140 -4.49 -17.11 -24.07
N VAL A 141 -4.60 -15.97 -23.37
CA VAL A 141 -5.81 -15.12 -23.46
C VAL A 141 -5.48 -13.64 -23.27
N VAL A 142 -4.73 -13.06 -24.20
CA VAL A 142 -4.70 -11.59 -24.36
C VAL A 142 -4.96 -11.30 -25.82
N LYS A 143 -6.24 -11.09 -26.14
CA LYS A 143 -6.60 -10.37 -27.36
C LYS A 143 -5.98 -8.97 -27.22
N ASP A 144 -5.42 -8.44 -28.29
CA ASP A 144 -4.77 -7.14 -28.35
C ASP A 144 -5.80 -6.04 -28.00
N ASP A 145 -6.03 -5.85 -26.70
CA ASP A 145 -7.12 -5.04 -26.15
C ASP A 145 -6.67 -3.59 -25.88
N MET A 146 -5.42 -3.26 -26.20
CA MET A 146 -4.97 -1.87 -26.31
C MET A 146 -5.53 -1.34 -27.64
N ASP A 147 -6.78 -0.85 -27.63
CA ASP A 147 -7.45 -0.35 -28.83
C ASP A 147 -6.61 0.79 -29.46
N LEU A 148 -5.86 0.42 -30.48
CA LEU A 148 -5.25 1.33 -31.44
C LEU A 148 -6.18 1.31 -32.64
N GLU A 149 -6.72 2.47 -33.02
CA GLU A 149 -7.53 2.58 -34.23
C GLU A 149 -6.69 2.18 -35.45
N SER A 150 -7.00 1.01 -36.02
CA SER A 150 -6.63 0.64 -37.39
C SER A 150 -7.64 -0.36 -37.96
N HIS A 151 -8.15 -0.04 -39.17
CA HIS A 151 -9.16 -0.75 -39.97
C HIS A 151 -8.74 -2.19 -40.41
N PRO A 152 -9.67 -3.03 -40.91
CA PRO A 152 -9.49 -4.48 -40.90
C PRO A 152 -8.71 -4.98 -42.13
N ALA A 153 -7.83 -5.97 -41.92
CA ALA A 153 -7.34 -6.84 -42.98
C ALA A 153 -7.47 -8.31 -42.55
N ASN A 154 -8.09 -9.06 -43.45
CA ASN A 154 -8.31 -10.50 -43.48
C ASN A 154 -7.02 -11.32 -43.28
N SER A 155 -7.10 -12.41 -42.52
CA SER A 155 -6.74 -13.77 -42.97
C SER A 155 -6.67 -14.73 -41.78
N GLY A 156 -7.47 -15.80 -41.80
CA GLY A 156 -7.40 -16.89 -40.84
C GLY A 156 -6.37 -17.95 -41.21
N GLN A 157 -5.97 -18.75 -40.22
CA GLN A 157 -5.74 -20.19 -40.36
C GLN A 157 -5.62 -20.84 -38.97
N SER A 158 -6.44 -21.86 -38.75
CA SER A 158 -6.49 -22.69 -37.53
C SER A 158 -5.66 -23.94 -37.77
N PHE A 159 -4.66 -24.21 -36.92
CA PHE A 159 -3.99 -25.50 -36.85
C PHE A 159 -4.49 -26.27 -35.63
N LYS A 160 -5.07 -27.45 -35.88
CA LYS A 160 -5.42 -28.45 -34.87
C LYS A 160 -4.19 -29.30 -34.57
N GLU A 161 -3.78 -29.40 -33.30
CA GLU A 161 -2.79 -30.40 -32.85
C GLU A 161 -3.49 -31.64 -32.27
N GLY A 162 -3.08 -32.81 -32.75
CA GLY A 162 -3.45 -34.12 -32.20
C GLY A 162 -2.56 -34.59 -31.05
N PRO A 163 -2.91 -35.69 -30.36
CA PRO A 163 -2.29 -36.07 -29.10
C PRO A 163 -1.06 -36.95 -29.33
N ASN A 164 0.11 -36.50 -28.90
CA ASN A 164 1.27 -37.39 -28.77
C ASN A 164 1.99 -37.18 -27.44
N LYS A 165 1.88 -38.20 -26.58
CA LYS A 165 2.60 -38.37 -25.32
C LYS A 165 4.06 -38.72 -25.63
N ARG A 166 4.98 -37.74 -25.52
CA ARG A 166 6.40 -37.98 -25.26
C ARG A 166 6.87 -36.97 -24.22
N GLY A 167 7.55 -37.46 -23.17
CA GLY A 167 8.01 -36.66 -22.04
C GLY A 167 8.75 -35.41 -22.47
N ARG A 168 8.15 -34.24 -22.24
CA ARG A 168 8.77 -32.94 -22.48
C ARG A 168 9.90 -32.77 -21.47
N LYS A 169 11.15 -32.84 -21.93
CA LYS A 169 12.28 -32.28 -21.17
C LYS A 169 11.97 -30.80 -20.93
N LEU A 170 11.83 -30.41 -19.66
CA LEU A 170 11.60 -29.02 -19.27
C LEU A 170 12.79 -28.18 -19.78
N SER A 171 12.51 -27.07 -20.45
CA SER A 171 13.57 -26.16 -20.90
C SER A 171 14.31 -25.57 -19.70
N LEU A 172 15.56 -25.15 -19.87
CA LEU A 172 16.34 -24.47 -18.81
C LEU A 172 15.58 -23.25 -18.26
N GLY A 173 14.86 -22.52 -19.12
CA GLY A 173 13.95 -21.44 -18.69
C GLY A 173 12.83 -21.92 -17.76
N SER A 174 12.19 -23.05 -18.08
CA SER A 174 11.15 -23.64 -17.21
C SER A 174 11.68 -24.13 -15.86
N LEU A 175 12.97 -24.44 -15.73
CA LEU A 175 13.59 -24.81 -14.47
C LEU A 175 13.95 -23.58 -13.62
N LEU A 176 14.41 -22.48 -14.24
CA LEU A 176 14.69 -21.21 -13.58
C LEU A 176 13.41 -20.46 -13.15
N ASP A 177 12.31 -20.65 -13.90
CA ASP A 177 11.00 -20.05 -13.58
C ASP A 177 10.40 -20.61 -12.29
N ARG A 178 10.68 -21.86 -11.92
CA ARG A 178 10.07 -22.52 -10.74
C ARG A 178 10.43 -21.86 -9.40
N PRO A 179 11.72 -21.62 -9.06
CA PRO A 179 12.08 -20.88 -7.85
C PRO A 179 11.50 -19.46 -7.82
N MET A 180 11.46 -18.78 -8.96
CA MET A 180 10.98 -17.41 -9.06
C MET A 180 9.46 -17.34 -8.89
N GLU A 181 8.72 -18.30 -9.45
CA GLU A 181 7.30 -18.46 -9.21
C GLU A 181 7.01 -18.77 -7.74
N ALA A 182 7.80 -19.65 -7.10
CA ALA A 182 7.65 -19.95 -5.68
C ALA A 182 7.88 -18.72 -4.80
N THR A 183 8.95 -17.95 -5.05
CA THR A 183 9.21 -16.67 -4.35
C THR A 183 8.07 -15.69 -4.58
N HIS A 184 7.59 -15.55 -5.81
CA HIS A 184 6.48 -14.67 -6.12
C HIS A 184 5.19 -15.07 -5.37
N ARG A 185 4.83 -16.35 -5.36
CA ARG A 185 3.69 -16.88 -4.59
C ARG A 185 3.86 -16.64 -3.09
N ARG A 186 5.06 -16.80 -2.56
CA ARG A 186 5.37 -16.48 -1.16
C ARG A 186 5.16 -15.00 -0.85
N VAL A 187 5.60 -14.10 -1.74
CA VAL A 187 5.33 -12.66 -1.57
C VAL A 187 3.82 -12.40 -1.57
N VAL A 188 3.07 -12.98 -2.52
CA VAL A 188 1.61 -12.80 -2.57
C VAL A 188 0.91 -13.34 -1.32
N SER A 189 1.35 -14.48 -0.78
CA SER A 189 0.74 -15.06 0.42
C SER A 189 0.91 -14.18 1.65
N TRP A 190 1.96 -13.37 1.73
CA TRP A 190 2.14 -12.41 2.84
C TRP A 190 1.10 -11.28 2.85
N PHE A 191 0.43 -11.01 1.73
CA PHE A 191 -0.63 -10.00 1.60
C PHE A 191 -2.05 -10.58 1.63
N ALA A 192 -2.19 -11.90 1.85
CA ALA A 192 -3.48 -12.54 1.85
C ALA A 192 -4.41 -11.99 2.95
N ASP A 193 -5.72 -12.09 2.73
CA ASP A 193 -6.74 -11.64 3.67
C ASP A 193 -6.99 -12.69 4.76
N HIS A 194 -5.94 -13.02 5.51
CA HIS A 194 -5.96 -14.01 6.57
C HIS A 194 -5.19 -13.51 7.80
N PRO A 195 -5.61 -13.83 9.03
CA PRO A 195 -4.93 -13.39 10.26
C PRO A 195 -3.44 -13.74 10.36
N THR A 196 -2.99 -14.80 9.67
CA THR A 196 -1.59 -15.24 9.70
C THR A 196 -0.70 -14.52 8.68
N ALA A 197 -1.27 -13.73 7.78
CA ALA A 197 -0.50 -13.04 6.75
C ALA A 197 0.11 -11.74 7.33
N PRO A 198 1.45 -11.59 7.36
CA PRO A 198 2.13 -10.50 8.07
C PRO A 198 1.81 -9.10 7.50
N PHE A 199 1.41 -9.02 6.23
CA PHE A 199 1.02 -7.77 5.58
C PHE A 199 -0.44 -7.79 5.12
N GLY A 200 -1.22 -8.77 5.60
CA GLY A 200 -2.65 -8.90 5.32
C GLY A 200 -3.50 -7.85 6.03
N ILE A 201 -4.72 -7.63 5.54
CA ILE A 201 -5.62 -6.59 6.07
C ILE A 201 -5.86 -6.73 7.58
N HIS A 202 -5.93 -7.96 8.10
CA HIS A 202 -6.07 -8.26 9.53
C HIS A 202 -4.93 -7.68 10.35
N GLN A 203 -3.69 -7.95 9.95
CA GLN A 203 -2.50 -7.48 10.65
C GLN A 203 -2.38 -5.95 10.57
N LEU A 204 -2.65 -5.35 9.41
CA LEU A 204 -2.56 -3.90 9.25
C LEU A 204 -3.63 -3.16 10.10
N VAL A 205 -4.83 -3.72 10.21
CA VAL A 205 -5.88 -3.19 11.10
C VAL A 205 -5.45 -3.30 12.57
N GLU A 206 -4.89 -4.44 12.98
CA GLU A 206 -4.40 -4.65 14.34
C GLU A 206 -3.33 -3.62 14.73
N LEU A 207 -2.32 -3.46 13.89
CA LEU A 207 -1.25 -2.48 14.09
C LEU A 207 -1.77 -1.04 14.10
N GLY A 208 -2.82 -0.76 13.33
CA GLY A 208 -3.49 0.54 13.27
C GLY A 208 -4.16 0.98 14.57
N LYS A 209 -4.48 0.06 15.49
CA LYS A 209 -5.07 0.39 16.79
C LYS A 209 -4.21 1.34 17.62
N SER A 210 -2.89 1.17 17.54
CA SER A 210 -1.92 2.05 18.22
C SER A 210 -1.96 3.50 17.72
N SER A 211 -2.59 3.76 16.57
CA SER A 211 -2.83 5.09 16.00
C SER A 211 -4.31 5.48 16.07
N GLY A 212 -5.08 4.87 16.98
CA GLY A 212 -6.50 5.15 17.20
C GLY A 212 -7.42 4.69 16.07
N LYS A 213 -6.95 3.81 15.17
CA LYS A 213 -7.75 3.30 14.04
C LYS A 213 -8.37 1.94 14.36
N LYS A 214 -9.56 1.70 13.82
CA LYS A 214 -10.24 0.40 13.85
C LYS A 214 -10.74 0.00 12.46
N ALA A 215 -11.12 -1.27 12.32
CA ALA A 215 -11.79 -1.77 11.12
C ALA A 215 -13.01 -0.90 10.77
N GLY A 216 -13.11 -0.47 9.50
CA GLY A 216 -14.15 0.43 9.02
C GLY A 216 -13.76 1.91 8.97
N ASP A 217 -12.71 2.32 9.70
CA ASP A 217 -12.23 3.69 9.66
C ASP A 217 -11.53 4.01 8.34
N TRP A 218 -11.45 5.30 8.03
CA TRP A 218 -10.52 5.79 7.02
C TRP A 218 -9.12 6.00 7.62
N TYR A 219 -8.11 5.57 6.87
CA TYR A 219 -6.69 5.70 7.21
C TYR A 219 -6.06 6.77 6.31
N GLY A 220 -5.20 7.62 6.86
CA GLY A 220 -4.38 8.54 6.03
C GLY A 220 -3.10 7.87 5.53
N PRO A 221 -2.50 8.33 4.41
CA PRO A 221 -1.23 7.79 3.89
C PRO A 221 -0.11 7.74 4.93
N SER A 222 0.03 8.81 5.74
CA SER A 222 1.02 8.88 6.84
C SER A 222 0.84 7.76 7.87
N ILE A 223 -0.39 7.54 8.34
CA ILE A 223 -0.69 6.46 9.30
C ILE A 223 -0.35 5.10 8.69
N VAL A 224 -0.69 4.88 7.42
CA VAL A 224 -0.35 3.63 6.74
C VAL A 224 1.16 3.43 6.63
N ALA A 225 1.95 4.49 6.39
CA ALA A 225 3.42 4.39 6.37
C ALA A 225 3.98 3.82 7.68
N HIS A 226 3.52 4.34 8.84
CA HIS A 226 3.91 3.82 10.15
C HIS A 226 3.38 2.40 10.43
N ILE A 227 2.18 2.06 9.95
CA ILE A 227 1.68 0.68 10.04
C ILE A 227 2.57 -0.28 9.25
N LEU A 228 2.99 0.08 8.04
CA LEU A 228 3.90 -0.74 7.22
C LEU A 228 5.27 -0.89 7.90
N GLN A 229 5.78 0.18 8.53
CA GLN A 229 7.00 0.12 9.31
C GLN A 229 6.91 -0.90 10.45
N LYS A 230 5.83 -0.83 11.25
CA LYS A 230 5.58 -1.80 12.33
C LYS A 230 5.44 -3.22 11.78
N ALA A 231 4.69 -3.40 10.69
CA ALA A 231 4.45 -4.71 10.10
C ALA A 231 5.76 -5.39 9.65
N VAL A 232 6.62 -4.66 8.94
CA VAL A 232 7.94 -5.18 8.52
C VAL A 232 8.84 -5.45 9.73
N ALA A 233 8.88 -4.55 10.71
CA ALA A 233 9.69 -4.74 11.92
C ALA A 233 9.29 -5.98 12.73
N THR A 234 7.99 -6.33 12.75
CA THR A 234 7.48 -7.53 13.44
C THR A 234 7.59 -8.82 12.63
N SER A 235 7.92 -8.73 11.34
CA SER A 235 7.88 -9.87 10.42
C SER A 235 9.19 -10.66 10.43
N ALA A 236 9.15 -11.88 10.98
CA ALA A 236 10.29 -12.81 10.95
C ALA A 236 10.72 -13.23 9.53
N ASP A 237 9.84 -13.07 8.54
CA ASP A 237 10.10 -13.41 7.13
C ASP A 237 11.09 -12.45 6.44
N LEU A 238 11.34 -11.25 7.00
CA LEU A 238 12.12 -10.19 6.35
C LEU A 238 13.26 -9.68 7.24
N PRO A 239 14.18 -10.54 7.73
CA PRO A 239 15.21 -10.15 8.70
C PRO A 239 16.24 -9.14 8.15
N ASN A 240 16.30 -8.99 6.83
CA ASN A 240 17.27 -8.15 6.11
C ASN A 240 16.66 -6.90 5.48
N LEU A 241 15.41 -6.55 5.83
CA LEU A 241 14.72 -5.37 5.35
C LEU A 241 14.23 -4.53 6.53
N VAL A 242 14.41 -3.22 6.43
CA VAL A 242 13.85 -2.24 7.35
C VAL A 242 13.01 -1.21 6.60
N VAL A 243 12.10 -0.56 7.32
CA VAL A 243 11.31 0.56 6.81
C VAL A 243 11.57 1.77 7.68
N TYR A 244 12.00 2.86 7.05
CA TYR A 244 12.12 4.17 7.68
C TYR A 244 10.96 5.05 7.22
N VAL A 245 10.33 5.76 8.16
CA VAL A 245 9.29 6.75 7.84
C VAL A 245 9.85 8.12 8.19
N ALA A 246 9.90 9.01 7.20
CA ALA A 246 10.37 10.38 7.39
C ALA A 246 9.47 11.13 8.38
N GLN A 247 10.07 11.96 9.21
CA GLN A 247 9.40 12.80 10.21
C GLN A 247 9.41 14.25 9.74
N ASP A 248 8.30 14.97 9.85
CA ASP A 248 8.20 16.39 9.46
C ASP A 248 8.75 16.70 8.07
N CYS A 249 8.45 15.81 7.11
CA CYS A 249 8.97 15.87 5.74
C CYS A 249 10.52 15.92 5.67
N THR A 250 11.20 15.28 6.64
CA THR A 250 12.65 15.25 6.77
C THR A 250 13.14 13.80 6.89
N ILE A 251 14.12 13.44 6.07
CA ILE A 251 14.86 12.19 6.15
C ILE A 251 16.17 12.46 6.89
N TYR A 252 16.27 11.97 8.12
CA TYR A 252 17.47 12.07 8.95
C TYR A 252 18.46 10.96 8.57
N LEU A 253 19.60 11.34 8.01
CA LEU A 253 20.54 10.40 7.40
C LEU A 253 21.15 9.44 8.43
N GLU A 254 21.42 9.91 9.65
CA GLU A 254 22.02 9.06 10.69
C GLU A 254 21.01 8.08 11.28
N ASP A 255 19.72 8.43 11.34
CA ASP A 255 18.65 7.49 11.74
C ASP A 255 18.54 6.33 10.75
N VAL A 256 18.58 6.63 9.45
CA VAL A 256 18.52 5.60 8.40
C VAL A 256 19.75 4.70 8.46
N LYS A 257 20.96 5.27 8.59
CA LYS A 257 22.21 4.51 8.73
C LYS A 257 22.14 3.56 9.92
N ARG A 258 21.79 4.08 11.11
CA ARG A 258 21.66 3.30 12.36
C ARG A 258 20.66 2.16 12.21
N LEU A 259 19.54 2.39 11.53
CA LEU A 259 18.51 1.37 11.29
C LEU A 259 19.00 0.26 10.34
N CYS A 260 19.90 0.58 9.41
CA CYS A 260 20.42 -0.36 8.43
C CYS A 260 21.67 -1.13 8.93
N GLU A 261 22.48 -0.52 9.78
CA GLU A 261 23.72 -1.09 10.28
C GLU A 261 23.49 -2.34 11.15
N ARG A 262 24.39 -3.31 11.00
CA ARG A 262 24.38 -4.55 11.80
C ARG A 262 25.79 -5.13 11.92
N PRO A 263 26.02 -6.00 12.93
CA PRO A 263 27.31 -6.68 13.07
C PRO A 263 27.65 -7.54 11.83
N PRO A 264 28.95 -7.79 11.56
CA PRO A 264 29.41 -8.69 10.48
C PRO A 264 28.78 -10.09 10.55
N PRO A 265 28.67 -10.85 9.44
CA PRO A 265 29.36 -10.69 8.14
C PRO A 265 28.63 -9.82 7.11
N GLN A 266 27.36 -9.46 7.35
CA GLN A 266 26.58 -8.62 6.46
C GLN A 266 26.31 -7.32 7.20
N SER A 267 27.00 -6.24 6.84
CA SER A 267 27.03 -4.99 7.63
C SER A 267 25.83 -4.08 7.44
N TRP A 268 24.94 -4.39 6.47
CA TRP A 268 23.85 -3.49 6.06
C TRP A 268 22.56 -4.26 5.74
N LYS A 269 21.41 -3.75 6.19
CA LYS A 269 20.06 -4.18 5.82
C LYS A 269 19.52 -3.30 4.69
N SER A 270 18.74 -3.87 3.77
CA SER A 270 18.03 -3.06 2.77
C SER A 270 17.00 -2.17 3.45
N VAL A 271 16.69 -1.01 2.86
CA VAL A 271 15.75 -0.05 3.43
C VAL A 271 14.70 0.37 2.41
N ILE A 272 13.45 0.41 2.87
CA ILE A 272 12.37 1.17 2.25
C ILE A 272 12.22 2.48 3.02
N ILE A 273 12.27 3.61 2.32
CA ILE A 273 12.05 4.94 2.90
C ILE A 273 10.66 5.40 2.47
N LEU A 274 9.80 5.72 3.43
CA LEU A 274 8.47 6.24 3.19
C LEU A 274 8.42 7.70 3.64
N VAL A 275 7.99 8.59 2.74
CA VAL A 275 7.92 10.03 3.01
C VAL A 275 6.47 10.50 2.89
N PRO A 276 5.74 10.60 4.01
CA PRO A 276 4.43 11.25 4.03
C PRO A 276 4.59 12.75 3.75
N VAL A 277 3.79 13.29 2.83
CA VAL A 277 3.84 14.71 2.44
C VAL A 277 2.43 15.26 2.17
N ARG A 278 2.31 16.60 2.23
CA ARG A 278 1.13 17.35 1.81
C ARG A 278 1.53 18.36 0.75
N LEU A 279 1.22 18.09 -0.51
CA LEU A 279 1.66 18.86 -1.68
C LEU A 279 0.67 19.98 -2.08
N GLY A 280 -0.14 20.46 -1.15
CA GLY A 280 -1.17 21.46 -1.41
C GLY A 280 -2.27 21.50 -0.37
N GLY A 281 -3.10 22.54 -0.46
CA GLY A 281 -4.28 22.74 0.39
C GLY A 281 -5.40 21.76 0.01
N GLN A 282 -6.33 22.19 -0.83
CA GLN A 282 -7.41 21.32 -1.32
C GLN A 282 -7.01 20.50 -2.55
N ASP A 283 -6.26 21.13 -3.45
CA ASP A 283 -5.76 20.53 -4.68
C ASP A 283 -4.23 20.47 -4.67
N LEU A 284 -3.66 19.62 -5.52
CA LEU A 284 -2.22 19.59 -5.76
C LEU A 284 -1.73 20.95 -6.24
N ASN A 285 -0.75 21.54 -5.54
CA ASN A 285 -0.11 22.77 -6.01
C ASN A 285 0.66 22.47 -7.32
N PRO A 286 0.35 23.17 -8.43
CA PRO A 286 1.01 22.94 -9.73
C PRO A 286 2.54 22.99 -9.69
N ALA A 287 3.11 23.75 -8.76
CA ALA A 287 4.56 23.86 -8.58
C ALA A 287 5.23 22.49 -8.30
N TYR A 288 4.50 21.55 -7.69
CA TYR A 288 5.01 20.21 -7.37
C TYR A 288 4.85 19.18 -8.49
N VAL A 289 4.05 19.45 -9.52
CA VAL A 289 3.75 18.48 -10.59
C VAL A 289 5.01 17.96 -11.27
N ASN A 290 5.93 18.86 -11.60
CA ASN A 290 7.20 18.49 -12.24
C ASN A 290 8.09 17.67 -11.30
N CYS A 291 8.12 18.01 -10.02
CA CYS A 291 8.90 17.27 -9.03
C CYS A 291 8.35 15.85 -8.82
N VAL A 292 7.02 15.70 -8.70
CA VAL A 292 6.35 14.39 -8.63
C VAL A 292 6.69 13.52 -9.84
N LYS A 293 6.60 14.07 -11.06
CA LYS A 293 6.96 13.36 -12.29
C LYS A 293 8.44 12.96 -12.27
N LYS A 294 9.35 13.86 -11.86
CA LYS A 294 10.78 13.56 -11.74
C LYS A 294 11.06 12.41 -10.77
N LEU A 295 10.45 12.40 -9.59
CA LEU A 295 10.63 11.29 -8.65
C LEU A 295 10.20 9.94 -9.24
N LEU A 296 9.11 9.89 -10.02
CA LEU A 296 8.67 8.67 -10.70
C LEU A 296 9.61 8.22 -11.85
N THR A 297 10.56 9.06 -12.27
CA THR A 297 11.64 8.68 -13.21
C THR A 297 12.85 8.05 -12.52
N LEU A 298 12.92 8.06 -11.18
CA LEU A 298 14.04 7.50 -10.43
C LEU A 298 13.87 5.99 -10.24
N GLN A 299 14.95 5.21 -10.46
CA GLN A 299 14.95 3.75 -10.25
C GLN A 299 14.72 3.36 -8.78
N CYS A 300 15.11 4.21 -7.85
CA CYS A 300 14.89 4.00 -6.42
C CYS A 300 13.45 4.29 -5.98
N CYS A 301 12.63 4.98 -6.79
CA CYS A 301 11.24 5.27 -6.44
C CYS A 301 10.37 4.02 -6.65
N ILE A 302 9.66 3.61 -5.60
CA ILE A 302 8.74 2.46 -5.63
C ILE A 302 7.28 2.87 -5.78
N GLY A 303 7.03 4.15 -6.08
CA GLY A 303 5.73 4.72 -6.36
C GLY A 303 5.20 5.60 -5.22
N ILE A 304 3.95 6.05 -5.38
CA ILE A 304 3.30 7.02 -4.51
C ILE A 304 1.91 6.50 -4.17
N ILE A 305 1.55 6.48 -2.89
CA ILE A 305 0.17 6.20 -2.44
C ILE A 305 -0.48 7.51 -2.01
N GLY A 306 -1.74 7.69 -2.32
CA GLY A 306 -2.45 8.91 -1.92
C GLY A 306 -3.88 8.88 -2.41
N GLY A 307 -4.62 9.96 -2.18
CA GLY A 307 -5.99 10.09 -2.61
C GLY A 307 -6.92 10.61 -1.52
N LYS A 308 -8.12 11.02 -1.96
CA LYS A 308 -9.17 11.54 -1.09
C LYS A 308 -9.69 10.44 -0.15
N PRO A 309 -10.35 10.81 0.96
CA PRO A 309 -11.09 9.86 1.77
C PRO A 309 -11.95 8.92 0.92
N LYS A 310 -11.77 7.60 1.11
CA LYS A 310 -12.44 6.52 0.35
C LYS A 310 -12.13 6.44 -1.16
N HIS A 311 -11.08 7.13 -1.62
CA HIS A 311 -10.63 7.10 -3.01
C HIS A 311 -9.09 7.17 -3.09
N SER A 312 -8.41 6.12 -2.62
CA SER A 312 -6.95 6.03 -2.66
C SER A 312 -6.43 5.22 -3.84
N LEU A 313 -5.34 5.67 -4.45
CA LEU A 313 -4.70 5.06 -5.60
C LEU A 313 -3.21 4.84 -5.35
N PHE A 314 -2.62 3.90 -6.08
CA PHE A 314 -1.17 3.67 -6.10
C PHE A 314 -0.61 4.13 -7.44
N PHE A 315 0.07 5.27 -7.45
CA PHE A 315 0.68 5.88 -8.63
C PHE A 315 2.06 5.29 -8.88
N VAL A 316 2.27 4.82 -10.11
CA VAL A 316 3.46 4.06 -10.51
C VAL A 316 4.22 4.67 -11.68
N GLY A 317 3.71 5.76 -12.24
CA GLY A 317 4.28 6.35 -13.45
C GLY A 317 3.45 7.49 -14.01
N PHE A 318 3.76 7.91 -15.23
CA PHE A 318 3.01 8.92 -15.95
C PHE A 318 3.22 8.84 -17.48
N GLN A 319 2.32 9.48 -18.21
CA GLN A 319 2.49 9.82 -19.62
C GLN A 319 1.90 11.22 -19.81
N ASP A 320 2.69 12.13 -20.39
CA ASP A 320 2.33 13.55 -20.48
C ASP A 320 1.94 14.08 -19.08
N ASP A 321 0.77 14.71 -18.95
CA ASP A 321 0.24 15.21 -17.66
C ASP A 321 -0.76 14.26 -17.00
N HIS A 322 -0.63 12.96 -17.26
CA HIS A 322 -1.47 11.93 -16.66
C HIS A 322 -0.65 10.95 -15.85
N LEU A 323 -0.99 10.78 -14.57
CA LEU A 323 -0.40 9.76 -13.72
C LEU A 323 -1.00 8.38 -14.03
N LEU A 324 -0.14 7.38 -14.12
CA LEU A 324 -0.48 5.95 -14.24
C LEU A 324 -0.67 5.36 -12.84
N TYR A 325 -1.73 4.59 -12.61
CA TYR A 325 -2.04 4.04 -11.29
C TYR A 325 -2.66 2.64 -11.30
N LEU A 326 -2.58 2.00 -10.13
CA LEU A 326 -3.38 0.85 -9.73
C LEU A 326 -4.51 1.28 -8.78
N ASP A 327 -5.70 0.75 -9.04
CA ASP A 327 -6.95 1.14 -8.37
C ASP A 327 -7.46 0.00 -7.46
N PRO A 328 -7.50 0.17 -6.13
CA PRO A 328 -7.95 -0.89 -5.24
C PRO A 328 -9.48 -1.03 -5.18
N HIS A 329 -10.27 -0.15 -5.78
CA HIS A 329 -11.74 -0.08 -5.61
C HIS A 329 -12.51 -1.13 -6.44
N TYR A 330 -11.96 -2.33 -6.53
CA TYR A 330 -12.61 -3.48 -7.14
C TYR A 330 -12.76 -4.60 -6.11
N CYS A 331 -14.01 -4.94 -5.78
CA CYS A 331 -14.28 -5.96 -4.77
C CYS A 331 -14.17 -7.37 -5.37
N GLN A 332 -13.17 -8.13 -4.94
CA GLN A 332 -12.90 -9.50 -5.36
C GLN A 332 -13.17 -10.51 -4.22
N PRO A 333 -13.55 -11.77 -4.50
CA PRO A 333 -13.55 -12.81 -3.46
C PRO A 333 -12.14 -13.01 -2.87
N THR A 334 -12.04 -13.40 -1.60
CA THR A 334 -10.76 -13.84 -1.03
C THR A 334 -10.22 -15.08 -1.75
N VAL A 335 -8.90 -15.25 -1.76
CA VAL A 335 -8.21 -16.40 -2.36
C VAL A 335 -7.67 -17.29 -1.24
N ALA A 336 -7.99 -18.58 -1.28
CA ALA A 336 -7.46 -19.55 -0.32
C ALA A 336 -5.98 -19.84 -0.61
N ILE A 337 -5.09 -19.15 0.11
CA ILE A 337 -3.63 -19.24 -0.04
C ILE A 337 -2.99 -20.45 0.65
N THR A 338 -3.78 -21.28 1.36
CA THR A 338 -3.29 -22.51 1.99
C THR A 338 -2.91 -23.60 0.98
N LYS A 339 -3.28 -23.43 -0.29
CA LYS A 339 -2.90 -24.32 -1.40
C LYS A 339 -1.61 -23.83 -2.02
N GLU A 340 -0.59 -24.68 -2.18
CA GLU A 340 0.71 -24.29 -2.77
C GLU A 340 0.58 -23.57 -4.13
N ASN A 341 -0.38 -23.98 -4.97
CA ASN A 341 -0.61 -23.43 -6.31
C ASN A 341 -1.90 -22.59 -6.40
N PHE A 342 -2.14 -21.69 -5.43
CA PHE A 342 -3.31 -20.82 -5.44
C PHE A 342 -3.36 -19.88 -6.68
N PRO A 343 -4.53 -19.49 -7.19
CA PRO A 343 -4.61 -18.63 -8.38
C PRO A 343 -4.04 -17.24 -8.12
N LEU A 344 -3.21 -16.74 -9.04
CA LEU A 344 -2.53 -15.44 -8.93
C LEU A 344 -3.23 -14.33 -9.72
N GLU A 345 -4.15 -14.68 -10.62
CA GLU A 345 -4.71 -13.78 -11.63
C GLU A 345 -5.41 -12.56 -11.01
N SER A 346 -6.05 -12.74 -9.86
CA SER A 346 -6.74 -11.65 -9.14
C SER A 346 -5.79 -10.65 -8.46
N PHE A 347 -4.50 -10.96 -8.38
CA PHE A 347 -3.45 -10.12 -7.80
C PHE A 347 -2.65 -9.36 -8.85
N HIS A 348 -3.05 -9.39 -10.13
CA HIS A 348 -2.36 -8.70 -11.21
C HIS A 348 -3.33 -7.93 -12.08
N CYS A 349 -3.09 -6.63 -12.23
CA CYS A 349 -3.93 -5.76 -13.06
C CYS A 349 -3.52 -5.87 -14.52
N LYS A 350 -4.48 -6.20 -15.39
CA LYS A 350 -4.24 -6.30 -16.84
C LYS A 350 -4.39 -4.98 -17.58
N TYR A 351 -5.05 -4.00 -16.98
CA TYR A 351 -5.52 -2.81 -17.66
C TYR A 351 -4.96 -1.55 -17.00
N PRO A 352 -3.95 -0.92 -17.59
CA PRO A 352 -3.38 0.31 -17.05
C PRO A 352 -4.40 1.46 -17.07
N ARG A 353 -4.47 2.19 -15.95
CA ARG A 353 -5.37 3.33 -15.76
C ARG A 353 -4.58 4.61 -15.55
N LYS A 354 -5.08 5.73 -16.09
CA LYS A 354 -4.45 7.04 -15.89
C LYS A 354 -5.45 8.15 -15.60
N MET A 355 -4.98 9.20 -14.93
CA MET A 355 -5.76 10.38 -14.57
C MET A 355 -4.89 11.63 -14.67
N ALA A 356 -5.51 12.78 -14.96
CA ALA A 356 -4.80 14.06 -14.95
C ALA A 356 -4.08 14.27 -13.61
N VAL A 357 -2.82 14.69 -13.65
CA VAL A 357 -1.98 14.92 -12.46
C VAL A 357 -2.59 15.97 -11.53
N SER A 358 -3.28 16.97 -12.08
CA SER A 358 -3.99 18.00 -11.32
C SER A 358 -5.14 17.46 -10.44
N ARG A 359 -5.62 16.24 -10.71
CA ARG A 359 -6.66 15.57 -9.90
C ARG A 359 -6.08 14.71 -8.78
N MET A 360 -4.76 14.58 -8.69
CA MET A 360 -4.11 13.87 -7.59
C MET A 360 -4.40 14.61 -6.27
N ASP A 361 -4.76 13.86 -5.22
CA ASP A 361 -4.92 14.46 -3.90
C ASP A 361 -3.56 14.92 -3.36
N PRO A 362 -3.47 16.10 -2.71
CA PRO A 362 -2.21 16.60 -2.18
C PRO A 362 -1.67 15.77 -1.01
N SER A 363 -2.48 14.95 -0.31
CA SER A 363 -2.00 14.06 0.74
C SER A 363 -1.52 12.73 0.15
N CYS A 364 -0.23 12.46 0.30
CA CYS A 364 0.36 11.22 -0.22
C CYS A 364 1.56 10.76 0.61
N THR A 365 2.03 9.56 0.32
CA THR A 365 3.28 9.00 0.81
C THR A 365 4.07 8.50 -0.38
N ILE A 366 5.30 8.97 -0.50
CA ILE A 366 6.25 8.59 -1.55
C ILE A 366 7.15 7.49 -1.00
N GLY A 367 7.33 6.40 -1.75
CA GLY A 367 8.22 5.31 -1.36
C GLY A 367 9.51 5.30 -2.16
N PHE A 368 10.61 4.99 -1.49
CA PHE A 368 11.91 4.69 -2.09
C PHE A 368 12.49 3.39 -1.55
N TYR A 369 13.37 2.76 -2.32
CA TYR A 369 14.05 1.52 -1.95
C TYR A 369 15.55 1.59 -2.24
N ALA A 370 16.36 1.13 -1.29
CA ALA A 370 17.80 0.94 -1.42
C ALA A 370 18.20 -0.45 -0.90
N LYS A 371 18.87 -1.24 -1.75
CA LYS A 371 19.25 -2.62 -1.42
C LYS A 371 20.46 -2.68 -0.48
N GLY A 372 21.46 -1.85 -0.72
CA GLY A 372 22.64 -1.72 0.12
C GLY A 372 23.03 -0.28 0.40
N GLN A 373 24.14 -0.10 1.14
CA GLN A 373 24.68 1.21 1.51
C GLN A 373 24.95 2.10 0.30
N LYS A 374 25.58 1.56 -0.76
CA LYS A 374 25.84 2.30 -2.00
C LYS A 374 24.56 2.75 -2.71
N ASP A 375 23.53 1.92 -2.68
CA ASP A 375 22.22 2.29 -3.26
C ASP A 375 21.56 3.38 -2.44
N PHE A 376 21.73 3.38 -1.12
CA PHE A 376 21.23 4.43 -0.23
C PHE A 376 21.94 5.77 -0.49
N GLU A 377 23.28 5.76 -0.60
CA GLU A 377 24.06 6.95 -0.97
C GLU A 377 23.66 7.51 -2.34
N SER A 378 23.47 6.62 -3.32
CA SER A 378 22.96 6.99 -4.65
C SER A 378 21.54 7.55 -4.58
N LEU A 379 20.64 6.93 -3.81
CA LEU A 379 19.28 7.39 -3.57
C LEU A 379 19.28 8.81 -3.01
N CYS A 380 20.05 9.10 -1.96
CA CYS A 380 20.14 10.44 -1.39
C CYS A 380 20.55 11.48 -2.44
N THR A 381 21.55 11.15 -3.27
CA THR A 381 22.04 12.04 -4.33
C THR A 381 20.97 12.33 -5.38
N VAL A 382 20.40 11.29 -6.00
CA VAL A 382 19.47 11.46 -7.15
C VAL A 382 18.11 12.01 -6.72
N VAL A 383 17.66 11.69 -5.49
CA VAL A 383 16.43 12.25 -4.94
C VAL A 383 16.62 13.71 -4.59
N ASN A 384 17.74 14.08 -3.95
CA ASN A 384 18.02 15.49 -3.63
C ASN A 384 18.16 16.36 -4.88
N GLU A 385 18.78 15.82 -5.95
CA GLU A 385 18.82 16.49 -7.26
C GLU A 385 17.41 16.69 -7.83
N ALA A 386 16.56 15.65 -7.82
CA ALA A 386 15.19 15.75 -8.30
C ALA A 386 14.36 16.80 -7.53
N LEU A 387 14.58 16.93 -6.22
CA LEU A 387 13.95 17.94 -5.35
C LEU A 387 14.46 19.36 -5.61
N SER A 388 15.74 19.52 -5.93
CA SER A 388 16.40 20.84 -6.09
C SER A 388 16.05 21.54 -7.40
N THR A 389 15.55 20.81 -8.39
CA THR A 389 15.25 21.35 -9.72
C THR A 389 14.00 22.24 -9.80
N SER A 390 13.32 22.51 -8.68
CA SER A 390 12.26 23.53 -8.57
C SER A 390 12.79 24.74 -7.79
N ALA A 391 13.63 25.56 -8.43
CA ALA A 391 14.32 26.70 -7.79
C ALA A 391 13.38 27.77 -7.19
N GLU A 392 12.08 27.73 -7.50
CA GLU A 392 11.08 28.70 -7.05
C GLU A 392 10.12 28.15 -5.99
N THR A 393 10.33 26.93 -5.47
CA THR A 393 9.35 26.25 -4.60
C THR A 393 10.02 25.63 -3.37
N TYR A 394 9.36 25.70 -2.21
CA TYR A 394 9.74 24.91 -1.03
C TYR A 394 9.81 23.43 -1.40
N PRO A 395 10.88 22.70 -1.06
CA PRO A 395 11.02 21.29 -1.44
C PRO A 395 9.90 20.44 -0.83
N MET A 396 9.51 19.36 -1.51
CA MET A 396 8.46 18.46 -1.01
C MET A 396 8.83 17.78 0.32
N PHE A 397 10.13 17.54 0.51
CA PHE A 397 10.77 17.04 1.71
C PHE A 397 12.28 17.31 1.61
N ILE A 398 13.03 17.15 2.71
CA ILE A 398 14.47 17.40 2.75
C ILE A 398 15.25 16.20 3.30
N PHE A 399 16.54 16.16 3.02
CA PHE A 399 17.50 15.33 3.75
C PHE A 399 18.22 16.21 4.77
N ALA A 400 18.41 15.69 5.98
CA ALA A 400 19.16 16.37 7.03
C ALA A 400 20.22 15.42 7.60
N GLU A 401 21.40 15.98 7.89
CA GLU A 401 22.37 15.31 8.76
C GLU A 401 21.84 15.31 10.20
N GLY A 402 22.28 14.34 11.01
CA GLY A 402 21.82 14.17 12.38
C GLY A 402 20.66 13.18 12.55
N HIS A 403 20.01 13.28 13.70
CA HIS A 403 18.96 12.41 14.21
C HIS A 403 17.68 13.18 14.51
N SER A 404 16.53 12.49 14.47
CA SER A 404 15.26 13.05 14.95
C SER A 404 15.26 13.27 16.47
N GLN A 405 14.60 14.35 16.94
CA GLN A 405 14.54 14.69 18.37
C GLN A 405 13.59 13.78 19.20
N GLU A 406 12.79 12.92 18.56
CA GLU A 406 11.87 12.03 19.25
C GLU A 406 12.59 10.87 19.99
N ASP A 407 13.78 10.47 19.53
CA ASP A 407 14.57 9.39 20.14
C ASP A 407 14.98 9.72 21.59
N GLU A 408 15.23 11.00 21.92
CA GLU A 408 15.63 11.41 23.27
C GLU A 408 14.49 11.28 24.30
N ARG A 409 13.23 11.40 23.88
CA ARG A 409 12.05 11.35 24.78
C ARG A 409 11.59 9.93 25.11
N SER A 410 12.09 8.92 24.40
CA SER A 410 11.72 7.52 24.62
C SER A 410 12.37 6.89 25.86
N SER A 411 13.32 7.59 26.50
CA SER A 411 14.11 7.12 27.64
C SER A 411 13.58 7.53 29.03
N THR A 412 12.44 8.23 29.12
CA THR A 412 11.82 8.61 30.40
C THR A 412 10.30 8.33 30.40
N PRO A 413 9.76 7.60 31.41
CA PRO A 413 8.32 7.46 31.53
C PRO A 413 7.77 8.73 32.18
N THR A 414 7.09 9.59 31.42
CA THR A 414 6.29 10.65 32.03
C THR A 414 5.02 10.90 31.23
N ASN A 415 3.91 10.41 31.78
CA ASN A 415 2.61 11.03 31.61
C ASN A 415 2.74 12.51 31.96
N ASN A 416 2.41 13.39 31.02
CA ASN A 416 1.67 14.65 31.21
C ASN A 416 1.69 15.46 29.90
N ILE A 417 0.61 15.37 29.12
CA ILE A 417 0.28 16.36 28.10
C ILE A 417 -0.36 17.55 28.83
N THR A 418 0.38 18.65 28.94
CA THR A 418 -0.09 19.87 29.60
C THR A 418 -1.05 20.62 28.67
N TYR A 419 -2.34 20.60 29.01
CA TYR A 419 -3.35 21.47 28.38
C TYR A 419 -3.16 22.91 28.87
N ILE A 420 -2.93 23.86 27.96
CA ILE A 420 -2.96 25.30 28.29
C ILE A 420 -4.42 25.75 28.36
N GLN A 421 -4.90 26.00 29.58
CA GLN A 421 -6.25 26.46 29.87
C GLN A 421 -6.38 27.97 29.55
N ARG A 422 -7.06 28.34 28.47
CA ARG A 422 -7.45 29.75 28.21
C ARG A 422 -8.75 30.08 28.95
N LYS A 423 -8.70 31.18 29.70
CA LYS A 423 -9.83 31.80 30.42
C LYS A 423 -10.99 32.12 29.47
N ASN A 424 -12.18 31.67 29.85
CA ASN A 424 -13.47 31.94 29.18
C ASN A 424 -13.89 33.41 29.33
N GLU A 425 -14.06 34.12 28.23
CA GLU A 425 -15.07 35.18 28.12
C GLU A 425 -16.05 34.84 27.00
N ARG A 426 -17.34 34.83 27.36
CA ARG A 426 -18.46 34.33 26.56
C ARG A 426 -18.87 35.34 25.48
N ARG A 427 -18.87 34.94 24.21
CA ARG A 427 -19.83 35.41 23.21
C ARG A 427 -20.31 34.23 22.35
N ARG A 428 -21.61 33.96 22.40
CA ARG A 428 -22.33 32.94 21.62
C ARG A 428 -22.42 33.39 20.16
N VAL A 429 -21.94 32.57 19.24
CA VAL A 429 -22.36 32.56 17.83
C VAL A 429 -22.50 31.10 17.39
N ASP A 430 -23.64 30.76 16.82
CA ASP A 430 -24.01 29.42 16.32
C ASP A 430 -23.11 28.97 15.17
N THR A 431 -22.55 27.76 15.27
CA THR A 431 -21.89 27.05 14.16
C THR A 431 -22.38 25.60 14.09
N SER A 432 -23.45 25.36 13.35
CA SER A 432 -23.66 24.07 12.68
C SER A 432 -22.74 24.00 11.46
N ASN A 433 -22.03 22.89 11.30
CA ASN A 433 -21.05 22.56 10.23
C ASN A 433 -19.64 23.19 10.35
N SER A 434 -18.75 22.51 11.06
CA SER A 434 -17.36 22.25 10.62
C SER A 434 -16.75 21.23 11.57
N MET A 435 -16.47 20.02 11.08
CA MET A 435 -15.52 19.10 11.72
C MET A 435 -14.19 19.25 10.97
N ASP A 436 -13.50 20.35 11.23
CA ASP A 436 -12.07 20.48 10.96
C ASP A 436 -11.35 20.40 12.30
N GLU A 437 -11.02 19.17 12.71
CA GLU A 437 -10.10 18.94 13.83
C GLU A 437 -8.68 18.98 13.26
N PHE A 438 -8.06 20.14 13.38
CA PHE A 438 -6.65 20.37 13.07
C PHE A 438 -5.78 19.57 14.03
N VAL A 439 -5.05 18.58 13.53
CA VAL A 439 -3.78 18.20 14.13
C VAL A 439 -2.77 19.23 13.63
N LEU A 440 -2.43 20.19 14.48
CA LEU A 440 -1.25 21.03 14.28
C LEU A 440 -0.03 20.11 14.31
N LEU A 441 0.73 20.17 13.21
CA LEU A 441 2.01 19.51 12.98
C LEU A 441 3.00 19.85 14.09
#